data_AF-A0A920QNJ9-F1
#
_entry.id   AF-A0A920QNJ9-F1
#
_cell.length_a   1.000
_cell.length_b   1.000
_cell.length_c   1.000
_cell.angle_alpha   90.00
_cell.angle_beta   90.00
_cell.angle_gamma   90.00
#
_symmetry.space_group_name_H-M   'P 1'
#
loop_
_entity.id
_entity.type
_entity.pdbx_description
1 polymer ?
#
loop_
_entity_poly.entity_id
_entity_poly.type
_entity_poly.pdbx_seq_one_letter_code
_entity_poly.pdbx_strand_id
1 'polypeptide(L)'
;MVSIPRVKLSPAHFECTLFKIIDLPSDSRGNPNHLIIGNIIGINISDKIIKNDRIDIGELKPISRMGYDEYALINTIFSMKRPK
;
A
#
# COMPACT_ATOMS: atom_id res chain seq x y z
N MET A 1 -3.77 18.50 -3.34
CA MET A 1 -4.62 17.34 -3.04
C MET A 1 -5.22 16.86 -4.35
N VAL A 2 -5.23 15.55 -4.63
CA VAL A 2 -5.86 15.03 -5.86
C VAL A 2 -7.39 15.05 -5.75
N SER A 3 -8.11 15.09 -6.87
CA SER A 3 -9.58 15.06 -6.90
C SER A 3 -10.17 13.65 -6.71
N ILE A 4 -9.33 12.61 -6.74
CA ILE A 4 -9.74 11.21 -6.65
C ILE A 4 -10.10 10.90 -5.18
N PRO A 5 -11.28 10.32 -4.90
CA PRO A 5 -11.70 10.03 -3.54
C PRO A 5 -10.90 8.88 -2.92
N ARG A 6 -10.88 8.85 -1.58
CA ARG A 6 -10.27 7.79 -0.77
C ARG A 6 -11.31 6.96 -0.04
N VAL A 7 -10.94 5.72 0.32
CA VAL A 7 -11.80 4.85 1.14
C VAL A 7 -11.82 5.33 2.59
N LYS A 8 -12.94 5.91 3.04
CA LYS A 8 -13.06 6.54 4.37
C LYS A 8 -12.55 5.69 5.55
N LEU A 9 -12.68 4.37 5.48
CA LEU A 9 -12.29 3.45 6.57
C LEU A 9 -10.83 2.98 6.52
N SER A 10 -10.09 3.22 5.43
CA SER A 10 -8.67 2.88 5.40
C SER A 10 -7.90 3.89 6.26
N PRO A 11 -7.02 3.45 7.18
CA PRO A 11 -6.36 4.35 8.13
C PRO A 11 -5.13 5.06 7.53
N ALA A 12 -4.65 4.65 6.35
CA ALA A 12 -3.54 5.28 5.65
C ALA A 12 -3.79 5.30 4.12
N HIS A 13 -3.35 6.36 3.45
CA HIS A 13 -3.49 6.54 2.01
C HIS A 13 -2.36 7.36 1.41
N PHE A 14 -2.00 7.04 0.17
CA PHE A 14 -1.19 7.90 -0.67
C PHE A 14 -2.05 8.62 -1.70
N GLU A 15 -1.82 9.91 -1.82
CA GLU A 15 -2.28 10.71 -2.95
C GLU A 15 -1.19 10.74 -4.00
N CYS A 16 -1.49 10.19 -5.17
CA CYS A 16 -0.51 10.03 -6.23
C CYS A 16 -0.93 10.77 -7.49
N THR A 17 0.05 11.32 -8.21
CA THR A 17 -0.11 11.72 -9.62
C THR A 17 0.55 10.69 -10.51
N LEU A 18 0.02 10.48 -11.71
CA LEU A 18 0.59 9.53 -12.66
C LEU A 18 1.95 10.03 -13.14
N PHE A 19 2.99 9.23 -12.97
CA PHE A 19 4.31 9.52 -13.54
C PHE A 19 4.52 8.77 -14.85
N LYS A 20 4.28 7.45 -14.87
CA LYS A 20 4.51 6.61 -16.05
C LYS A 20 3.66 5.35 -16.02
N ILE A 21 3.21 4.91 -17.20
CA ILE A 21 2.70 3.57 -17.43
C ILE A 21 3.71 2.84 -18.31
N ILE A 22 4.08 1.61 -17.94
CA ILE A 22 4.95 0.75 -18.71
C ILE A 22 4.16 -0.50 -19.07
N ASP A 23 3.98 -0.73 -20.36
CA ASP A 23 3.36 -1.96 -20.87
C ASP A 23 4.31 -3.13 -20.65
N LEU A 24 3.81 -4.15 -19.96
CA LEU A 24 4.53 -5.39 -19.72
C LEU A 24 4.03 -6.47 -20.68
N PRO A 25 4.86 -7.49 -20.99
CA PRO A 25 4.39 -8.66 -21.71
C PRO A 25 3.16 -9.28 -21.05
N SER A 26 2.20 -9.69 -21.86
CA SER A 26 1.04 -10.48 -21.45
C SER A 26 0.83 -11.61 -22.45
N ASP A 27 0.54 -12.80 -21.94
CA ASP A 27 0.20 -14.00 -22.70
C ASP A 27 -1.27 -14.05 -23.14
N SER A 28 -2.10 -13.20 -22.53
CA SER A 28 -3.54 -13.17 -22.74
C SER A 28 -3.95 -11.99 -23.63
N ARG A 29 -4.47 -12.31 -24.82
CA ARG A 29 -5.10 -11.32 -25.70
C ARG A 29 -6.37 -10.79 -25.03
N GLY A 30 -6.28 -9.62 -24.39
CA GLY A 30 -7.39 -8.95 -23.69
C GLY A 30 -7.12 -8.62 -22.22
N ASN A 31 -6.05 -9.17 -21.63
CA ASN A 31 -5.66 -8.86 -20.24
C ASN A 31 -4.25 -8.27 -20.23
N PRO A 32 -4.09 -6.97 -20.55
CA PRO A 32 -2.77 -6.36 -20.57
C PRO A 32 -2.20 -6.25 -19.14
N ASN A 33 -0.88 -6.40 -19.04
CA ASN A 33 -0.15 -6.16 -17.80
C ASN A 33 0.49 -4.78 -17.87
N HIS A 34 0.32 -3.96 -16.82
CA HIS A 34 0.93 -2.64 -16.74
C HIS A 34 1.66 -2.44 -15.41
N LEU A 35 2.89 -1.93 -15.49
CA LEU A 35 3.55 -1.33 -14.33
C LEU A 35 3.21 0.17 -14.30
N ILE A 36 2.50 0.58 -13.26
CA ILE A 36 2.13 1.97 -13.04
C ILE A 36 3.07 2.57 -12.00
N ILE A 37 3.74 3.65 -12.37
CA ILE A 37 4.61 4.42 -11.47
C ILE A 37 3.89 5.73 -11.18
N GLY A 38 3.71 6.04 -9.90
CA GLY A 38 3.07 7.27 -9.43
C GLY A 38 3.97 8.06 -8.49
N ASN A 39 3.87 9.38 -8.54
CA ASN A 39 4.53 10.28 -7.61
C ASN A 39 3.61 10.52 -6.41
N ILE A 40 4.08 10.20 -5.20
CA ILE A 40 3.37 10.53 -3.96
C ILE A 40 3.48 12.04 -3.74
N ILE A 41 2.35 12.72 -3.75
CA ILE A 41 2.26 14.17 -3.50
C ILE A 41 1.61 14.50 -2.14
N GLY A 42 1.08 13.48 -1.47
CA GLY A 42 0.46 13.61 -0.16
C GLY A 42 0.28 12.26 0.51
N ILE A 43 0.30 12.25 1.83
CA ILE A 43 0.04 11.08 2.65
C ILE A 43 -0.99 11.48 3.69
N ASN A 44 -2.10 10.75 3.76
CA ASN A 44 -3.07 10.90 4.82
C ASN A 44 -3.00 9.68 5.73
N ILE A 45 -2.73 9.91 7.02
CA ILE A 45 -2.63 8.88 8.05
C ILE A 45 -3.58 9.28 9.17
N SER A 46 -4.39 8.34 9.64
CA SER A 46 -5.21 8.49 10.84
C SER A 46 -4.32 8.60 12.07
N ASP A 47 -4.49 9.63 12.89
CA ASP A 47 -3.73 9.82 14.13
C ASP A 47 -3.81 8.60 15.08
N LYS A 48 -4.89 7.81 14.97
CA LYS A 48 -5.10 6.60 15.77
C LYS A 48 -4.04 5.53 15.56
N ILE A 49 -3.38 5.52 14.40
CA ILE A 49 -2.33 4.53 14.07
C ILE A 49 -0.93 5.15 14.14
N ILE A 50 -0.79 6.36 14.69
CA ILE A 50 0.50 7.02 14.91
C ILE A 50 0.85 6.91 16.39
N LYS A 51 2.05 6.40 16.67
CA LYS A 51 2.60 6.28 18.02
C LYS A 51 4.08 6.63 17.99
N ASN A 52 4.50 7.58 18.83
CA ASN A 52 5.88 8.07 18.88
C ASN A 52 6.39 8.52 17.49
N ASP A 53 5.59 9.34 16.79
CA ASP A 53 5.86 9.86 15.44
C ASP A 53 6.11 8.78 14.37
N ARG A 54 5.66 7.56 14.62
CA ARG A 54 5.78 6.43 13.69
C ARG A 54 4.43 5.73 13.53
N ILE A 55 4.25 5.10 12.38
CA ILE A 55 3.10 4.23 12.18
C ILE A 55 3.24 3.00 13.08
N ASP A 56 2.24 2.76 13.92
CA ASP A 56 2.09 1.52 14.64
C ASP A 56 1.47 0.47 13.72
N ILE A 57 2.28 -0.49 13.25
CA ILE A 57 1.85 -1.56 12.34
C ILE A 57 0.80 -2.47 13.01
N GLY A 58 0.84 -2.62 14.32
CA GLY A 58 -0.15 -3.39 15.08
C GLY A 58 -1.53 -2.75 15.05
N GLU A 59 -1.60 -1.42 15.04
CA GLU A 59 -2.86 -0.67 14.88
C GLU A 59 -3.28 -0.52 13.41
N LEU A 60 -2.33 -0.44 12.48
CA LEU A 60 -2.61 -0.43 11.04
C LEU A 60 -3.31 -1.72 10.58
N LYS A 61 -2.97 -2.87 11.19
CA LYS A 61 -3.53 -4.21 10.89
C LYS A 61 -3.60 -4.51 9.38
N PRO A 62 -2.48 -4.38 8.65
CA PRO A 62 -2.48 -4.66 7.21
C PRO A 62 -2.76 -6.15 6.96
N ILE A 63 -3.38 -6.43 5.82
CA ILE A 63 -3.62 -7.79 5.33
C ILE A 63 -2.69 -8.08 4.16
N SER A 64 -2.29 -9.35 4.00
CA SER A 64 -1.55 -9.82 2.83
C SER A 64 -2.43 -10.68 1.94
N ARG A 65 -2.33 -10.49 0.62
CA ARG A 65 -2.91 -11.41 -0.38
C ARG A 65 -2.04 -12.66 -0.49
N MET A 66 -2.67 -13.82 -0.66
CA MET A 66 -2.01 -15.12 -0.88
C MET A 66 -2.35 -15.69 -2.27
N GLY A 67 -2.22 -17.01 -2.46
CA GLY A 67 -2.24 -17.65 -3.78
C GLY A 67 -3.56 -17.59 -4.54
N TYR A 68 -4.70 -17.71 -3.85
CA TYR A 68 -6.03 -17.62 -4.45
C TYR A 68 -6.84 -16.56 -3.68
N ASP A 69 -7.92 -16.96 -3.03
CA ASP A 69 -8.78 -16.09 -2.24
C ASP A 69 -8.40 -16.07 -0.75
N GLU A 70 -7.24 -16.64 -0.41
CA GLU A 70 -6.72 -16.60 0.94
C GLU A 70 -6.03 -15.26 1.23
N TYR A 71 -6.18 -14.83 2.48
CA TYR A 71 -5.54 -13.65 3.03
C TYR A 71 -4.95 -13.99 4.38
N ALA A 72 -3.87 -13.31 4.75
CA ALA A 72 -3.28 -13.44 6.08
C ALA A 72 -3.32 -12.12 6.85
N LEU A 73 -3.47 -12.27 8.16
CA LEU A 73 -3.29 -11.21 9.14
C LEU A 73 -1.85 -11.19 9.63
N ILE A 74 -1.33 -9.99 9.88
CA ILE A 74 -0.04 -9.82 10.56
C ILE A 74 -0.27 -9.86 12.08
N ASN A 75 -0.02 -11.01 12.70
CA ASN A 75 -0.24 -11.22 14.13
C ASN A 75 1.01 -10.97 15.01
N THR A 76 2.20 -11.17 14.45
CA THR A 76 3.46 -11.04 15.19
C THR A 76 4.36 -10.03 14.51
N ILE A 77 4.80 -9.02 15.27
CA ILE A 77 5.66 -7.94 14.79
C ILE A 77 6.91 -7.91 15.67
N PHE A 78 8.09 -7.89 15.06
CA PHE A 78 9.35 -7.75 15.75
C PHE A 78 10.29 -6.83 14.96
N SER A 79 11.25 -6.23 15.64
CA SER A 79 12.25 -5.36 15.03
C SER A 79 13.60 -6.05 15.03
N MET A 80 14.28 -6.06 13.89
CA MET A 80 15.63 -6.58 13.73
C MET A 80 16.51 -5.51 13.12
N LYS A 81 17.65 -5.22 13.75
CA LYS A 81 18.66 -4.34 13.14
C LYS A 81 19.41 -5.13 12.07
N ARG A 82 19.75 -4.46 10.96
CA ARG A 82 20.61 -5.05 9.93
C ARG A 82 21.92 -5.56 10.57
N PRO A 83 22.35 -6.80 10.29
CA PRO A 83 23.65 -7.30 10.73
C PRO A 83 24.80 -6.39 10.26
N LYS A 84 25.88 -6.31 11.06
CA LYS A 84 27.14 -5.65 10.65
C LYS A 84 27.88 -6.48 9.62
#